data_AF-A0A415EP15-F1
#
_entry.id   AF-A0A415EP15-F1
#
_cell.length_a   1.000
_cell.length_b   1.000
_cell.length_c   1.000
_cell.angle_alpha   90.00
_cell.angle_beta   90.00
_cell.angle_gamma   90.00
#
_symmetry.space_group_name_H-M   'P 1'
#
loop_
_entity.id
_entity.type
_entity.pdbx_description
1 polymer ?
#
loop_
_entity_poly.entity_id
_entity_poly.type
_entity_poly.pdbx_seq_one_letter_code
_entity_poly.pdbx_strand_id
1 'polypeptide(L)'
;MDPEGLQMADKIKQRYQERVQFLFMDQQSYLSFPSEKDISNSLPKLTSLIDPNLKGIAESMKEKKVASYQESLYEKYVAFLRKWEKSGNI
;
A
#
# COMPACT_ATOMS: atom_id res chain seq x y z
N MET A 1 -1.70 3.17 4.44
CA MET A 1 -0.35 3.29 3.85
C MET A 1 0.46 4.34 4.59
N ASP A 2 1.32 3.86 5.47
CA ASP A 2 2.36 4.62 6.15
C ASP A 2 3.66 3.78 6.17
N PRO A 3 4.79 4.33 6.63
CA PRO A 3 6.05 3.60 6.60
C PRO A 3 6.03 2.27 7.35
N GLU A 4 5.31 2.18 8.46
CA GLU A 4 5.15 0.97 9.25
C GLU A 4 4.37 -0.11 8.49
N GLY A 5 3.25 0.26 7.88
CA GLY A 5 2.44 -0.65 7.06
C GLY A 5 3.19 -1.16 5.84
N LEU A 6 3.98 -0.30 5.18
CA LEU A 6 4.83 -0.71 4.05
C LEU A 6 5.90 -1.71 4.48
N GLN A 7 6.59 -1.48 5.61
CA GLN A 7 7.57 -2.44 6.11
C GLN A 7 6.94 -3.79 6.46
N MET A 8 5.75 -3.78 7.06
CA MET A 8 5.03 -5.00 7.39
C MET A 8 4.66 -5.78 6.13
N ALA A 9 4.09 -5.09 5.12
CA ALA A 9 3.73 -5.70 3.85
C ALA A 9 4.95 -6.30 3.13
N ASP A 10 6.07 -5.58 3.10
CA ASP A 10 7.32 -6.05 2.50
C ASP A 10 7.85 -7.31 3.20
N LYS A 11 7.86 -7.34 4.53
CA LYS A 11 8.26 -8.53 5.32
C LYS A 11 7.35 -9.74 5.06
N ILE A 12 6.04 -9.51 4.98
CA ILE A 12 5.07 -10.58 4.68
C ILE A 12 5.32 -11.13 3.26
N LYS A 13 5.51 -10.25 2.27
CA LYS A 13 5.80 -10.65 0.89
C LYS A 13 7.13 -11.38 0.77
N GLN A 14 8.18 -10.94 1.48
CA GLN A 14 9.45 -11.67 1.52
C GLN A 14 9.29 -13.08 2.11
N ARG A 15 8.47 -13.23 3.16
CA ARG A 15 8.26 -14.51 3.84
C ARG A 15 7.44 -15.52 3.02
N TYR A 16 6.41 -15.05 2.34
CA TYR A 16 5.44 -15.91 1.66
C TYR A 16 5.45 -15.81 0.13
N GLN A 17 6.28 -14.91 -0.41
CA GLN A 17 6.58 -14.76 -1.84
C GLN A 17 5.30 -14.65 -2.69
N GLU A 18 5.15 -15.51 -3.70
CA GLU A 18 4.01 -15.49 -4.63
C GLU A 18 2.67 -15.85 -3.99
N ARG A 19 2.66 -16.38 -2.76
CA ARG A 19 1.42 -16.66 -2.02
C ARG A 19 0.76 -15.41 -1.47
N VAL A 20 1.45 -14.26 -1.53
CA VAL A 20 0.92 -12.97 -1.07
C VAL A 20 0.77 -12.05 -2.27
N GLN A 21 -0.45 -11.53 -2.42
CA GLN A 21 -0.76 -10.46 -3.36
C GLN A 21 -1.23 -9.26 -2.56
N PHE A 22 -0.77 -8.07 -2.97
CA PHE A 22 -1.25 -6.83 -2.36
C PHE A 22 -2.51 -6.36 -3.07
N LEU A 23 -3.52 -5.99 -2.28
CA LEU A 23 -4.69 -5.29 -2.80
C LEU A 23 -4.53 -3.80 -2.57
N PHE A 24 -4.48 -3.06 -3.68
CA PHE A 24 -4.39 -1.60 -3.71
C PHE A 24 -3.22 -1.02 -2.90
N MET A 25 -2.10 -1.74 -2.79
CA MET A 25 -0.84 -1.18 -2.28
C MET A 25 0.08 -0.83 -3.44
N ASP A 26 -0.35 0.15 -4.20
CA ASP A 26 0.36 0.70 -5.34
C ASP A 26 0.40 2.23 -5.26
N GLN A 27 1.27 2.85 -6.06
CA GLN A 27 1.48 4.29 -6.05
C GLN A 27 0.20 5.08 -6.35
N GLN A 28 -0.63 4.63 -7.29
CA GLN A 28 -1.86 5.30 -7.68
C GLN A 28 -2.87 5.31 -6.52
N SER A 29 -2.99 4.18 -5.82
CA SER A 29 -3.86 4.04 -4.65
C SER A 29 -3.42 4.95 -3.50
N TYR A 30 -2.12 5.05 -3.23
CA TYR A 30 -1.56 6.00 -2.25
C TYR A 30 -1.90 7.46 -2.58
N LEU A 31 -1.71 7.85 -3.84
CA LEU A 31 -1.93 9.23 -4.30
C LEU A 31 -3.41 9.64 -4.31
N SER A 32 -4.34 8.68 -4.31
CA SER A 32 -5.77 8.94 -4.40
C SER A 32 -6.34 9.61 -3.14
N PHE A 33 -5.78 9.34 -1.97
CA PHE A 33 -6.32 9.79 -0.68
C PHE A 33 -5.19 10.14 0.30
N PRO A 34 -4.46 11.25 0.09
CA PRO A 34 -3.48 11.71 1.05
C PRO A 34 -4.18 12.06 2.37
N SER A 35 -3.54 11.73 3.48
CA SER A 35 -3.96 12.15 4.82
C SER A 35 -3.26 13.45 5.24
N GLU A 36 -3.67 13.99 6.39
CA GLU A 36 -2.99 15.11 7.06
C GLU A 36 -1.87 14.64 8.01
N LYS A 37 -1.68 13.32 8.17
CA LYS A 37 -0.69 12.76 9.10
C LYS A 37 0.71 12.93 8.53
N ASP A 38 1.51 13.80 9.15
CA ASP A 38 2.95 13.93 8.89
C ASP A 38 3.69 12.65 9.28
N ILE A 39 4.51 12.15 8.36
CA ILE A 39 5.33 10.94 8.52
C ILE A 39 6.82 11.21 8.34
N SER A 40 7.26 12.47 8.32
CA SER A 40 8.65 12.89 8.08
C SER A 40 9.64 12.11 8.96
N ASN A 41 9.32 11.94 10.25
CA ASN A 41 10.16 11.23 11.21
C ASN A 41 10.24 9.71 10.98
N SER A 42 9.27 9.13 10.28
CA SER A 42 9.22 7.70 9.96
C SER A 42 9.75 7.38 8.56
N LEU A 43 10.09 8.38 7.72
CA LEU A 43 10.63 8.14 6.37
C LEU A 43 11.89 7.25 6.32
N PRO A 44 12.82 7.28 7.30
CA PRO A 44 13.98 6.38 7.27
C PRO A 44 13.60 4.90 7.22
N LYS A 45 12.42 4.52 7.73
CA LYS A 45 11.89 3.14 7.69
C LYS A 45 11.67 2.64 6.26
N LEU A 46 11.47 3.54 5.30
CA LEU A 46 11.24 3.19 3.90
C LEU A 46 12.52 2.75 3.17
N THR A 47 13.71 3.00 3.73
CA THR A 47 15.00 2.66 3.08
C THR A 47 15.25 1.16 2.97
N SER A 48 14.63 0.36 3.83
CA SER A 48 14.81 -1.10 3.88
C SER A 48 13.87 -1.88 2.98
N LEU A 49 12.98 -1.21 2.23
CA LEU A 49 11.99 -1.88 1.39
C LEU A 49 12.68 -2.57 0.20
N ILE A 50 12.23 -3.78 -0.12
CA ILE A 50 12.76 -4.56 -1.24
C ILE A 50 11.79 -4.55 -2.43
N ASP A 51 10.49 -4.77 -2.17
CA ASP A 51 9.47 -4.88 -3.20
C ASP A 51 9.38 -3.61 -4.08
N PRO A 52 9.42 -3.76 -5.42
CA PRO A 52 9.44 -2.62 -6.34
C PRO A 52 8.15 -1.79 -6.31
N ASN A 53 6.98 -2.40 -6.07
CA ASN A 53 5.72 -1.67 -5.99
C ASN A 53 5.68 -0.81 -4.72
N LEU A 54 6.14 -1.37 -3.60
CA LEU A 54 6.24 -0.63 -2.34
C LEU A 54 7.28 0.50 -2.39
N LYS A 55 8.36 0.33 -3.18
CA LYS A 55 9.33 1.40 -3.44
C LYS A 55 8.72 2.59 -4.17
N GLY A 56 7.86 2.36 -5.17
CA GLY A 56 7.15 3.46 -5.86
C GLY A 56 6.23 4.26 -4.93
N ILE A 57 5.58 3.58 -3.98
CA ILE A 57 4.82 4.26 -2.91
C ILE A 57 5.78 5.06 -2.01
N ALA A 58 6.90 4.46 -1.60
CA ALA A 58 7.87 5.10 -0.72
C ALA A 58 8.48 6.38 -1.33
N GLU A 59 8.72 6.41 -2.63
CA GLU A 59 9.15 7.63 -3.34
C GLU A 59 8.12 8.75 -3.20
N SER A 60 6.85 8.42 -3.42
CA SER A 60 5.74 9.38 -3.28
C SER A 60 5.55 9.85 -1.83
N MET A 61 5.81 8.98 -0.84
CA MET A 61 5.82 9.34 0.58
C MET A 61 6.98 10.27 0.94
N LYS A 62 8.18 10.07 0.36
CA LYS A 62 9.33 10.95 0.60
C LYS A 62 9.10 12.36 0.06
N GLU A 63 8.42 12.48 -1.07
CA GLU A 63 8.05 13.78 -1.66
C GLU A 63 6.95 14.47 -0.84
N LYS A 64 5.83 13.78 -0.58
CA LYS A 64 4.66 14.39 0.06
C LYS A 64 4.74 14.48 1.58
N LYS A 65 5.56 13.63 2.22
CA LYS A 65 5.76 13.54 3.67
C LYS A 65 4.49 13.26 4.49
N VAL A 66 3.45 12.73 3.86
CA VAL A 66 2.19 12.36 4.53
C VAL A 66 1.84 10.89 4.33
N ALA A 67 1.05 10.32 5.23
CA ALA A 67 0.46 9.00 5.04
C ALA A 67 -0.76 9.05 4.09
N SER A 68 -1.29 7.88 3.75
CA SER A 68 -2.62 7.69 3.16
C SER A 68 -3.33 6.56 3.91
N TYR A 69 -4.65 6.61 4.09
CA TYR A 69 -5.40 5.57 4.82
C TYR A 69 -6.01 4.54 3.85
N GLN A 70 -5.91 3.25 4.18
CA GLN A 70 -6.46 2.19 3.30
C GLN A 70 -8.00 2.15 3.39
N GLU A 71 -8.55 2.53 4.53
CA GLU A 71 -9.99 2.63 4.78
C GLU A 71 -10.66 3.58 3.78
N SER A 72 -9.95 4.62 3.32
CA SER A 72 -10.43 5.54 2.28
C SER A 72 -10.63 4.87 0.91
N LEU A 73 -10.10 3.67 0.70
CA LEU A 73 -10.27 2.88 -0.53
C LEU A 73 -11.48 1.94 -0.45
N TYR A 74 -12.36 2.08 0.55
CA TYR A 74 -13.53 1.22 0.77
C TYR A 74 -14.31 0.91 -0.51
N GLU A 75 -14.69 1.93 -1.28
CA GLU A 75 -15.46 1.76 -2.52
C GLU A 75 -14.69 0.96 -3.58
N LYS A 76 -13.35 1.09 -3.63
CA LYS A 76 -12.51 0.27 -4.52
C LYS A 76 -12.52 -1.20 -4.09
N TYR A 77 -12.44 -1.48 -2.79
CA TYR A 77 -12.54 -2.84 -2.27
C TYR A 77 -13.90 -3.47 -2.58
N VAL A 78 -15.01 -2.76 -2.34
CA VAL A 78 -16.36 -3.24 -2.66
C VAL A 78 -16.49 -3.53 -4.16
N ALA A 79 -16.02 -2.63 -5.01
CA ALA A 79 -16.07 -2.81 -6.46
C ALA A 79 -15.22 -4.02 -6.92
N PHE A 80 -14.04 -4.22 -6.33
CA PHE A 80 -13.18 -5.37 -6.61
C PHE A 80 -13.86 -6.68 -6.22
N LEU A 81 -14.40 -6.78 -5.00
CA LEU A 81 -15.06 -7.99 -4.52
C LEU A 81 -16.29 -8.35 -5.38
N ARG A 82 -17.11 -7.35 -5.76
CA ARG A 82 -18.25 -7.57 -6.67
C ARG A 82 -17.83 -8.09 -8.04
N LYS A 83 -16.69 -7.62 -8.57
CA LYS A 83 -16.15 -8.13 -9.84
C LYS A 83 -15.59 -9.55 -9.68
N TRP A 84 -14.91 -9.80 -8.57
CA TRP A 84 -14.32 -11.08 -8.25
C TRP A 84 -15.39 -12.18 -8.09
N GLU A 85 -16.48 -11.88 -7.38
CA GLU A 85 -17.64 -12.77 -7.28
C GLU A 85 -18.23 -13.13 -8.65
N LYS A 86 -18.42 -12.14 -9.53
CA LYS A 86 -18.96 -12.35 -10.88
C LYS A 86 -18.03 -13.15 -11.80
N SER A 87 -16.74 -13.19 -11.51
CA SER A 87 -15.76 -13.92 -12.33
C SER A 87 -15.72 -15.43 -12.06
N GLY A 88 -16.57 -15.95 -11.17
CA GLY A 88 -16.64 -17.39 -10.87
C GLY A 88 -15.41 -17.93 -10.16
N ASN A 89 -14.63 -17.06 -9.49
CA ASN A 89 -13.45 -17.42 -8.71
C ASN A 89 -13.82 -17.98 -7.30
N ILE A 90 -15.02 -18.54 -7.15
CA ILE A 90 -15.56 -19.17 -5.93
C ILE A 90 -15.89 -20.62 -6.24
#